data_AF-A0A7M4DVI0-F1
#
_entry.id   AF-A0A7M4DVI0-F1
#
_cell.length_a   1.000
_cell.length_b   1.000
_cell.length_c   1.000
_cell.angle_alpha   90.00
_cell.angle_beta   90.00
_cell.angle_gamma   90.00
#
_symmetry.space_group_name_H-M   'P 1'
#
loop_
_entity.id
_entity.type
_entity.pdbx_description
1 polymer ?
#
loop_
_entity_poly.entity_id
_entity_poly.type
_entity_poly.pdbx_seq_one_letter_code
_entity_poly.pdbx_strand_id
1 'polypeptide(L)'
;MDPRSVERETDFCSQVQLQDRNERLYAKLGELQEKMGKLAGSKTDLSCRLVFNEEEKLKISKDLIDLQIETNKMREQYEAENFELKNLILTLENHILELEFHDEKVTGEHDALQERLLAMETNRKELADEYIILKSNYLALGKEHEKEVAKNETLSLELLNLASARNNLPQPQNNYSSSPATAHKTSAELERVRAMVHHLSARKVKPEDVVASEYERRKLERNLLGNQDHIKAEIEKMKKTYDSQQQKLEDRVIAMGKELQEAKKAIRNTQHKLAEQSAVLLTSQGQLQEVEAENSRLQLQLKELNEEYRSRLTQYIKDLAVRTPADYTHMKHFVDSMLKDIRASYKSREEQLAGAARGYKKRMQNLVKKHEHLLIAYRMQREQIQSLGSCELDPGPPEFHFIITDTELLTGTMQELNRLREDKEKLEIQLHELQEKVCSAFTQCCHVQHGGICKLDEEGWAEIRKQLREFTHTTQEELEKERSQLLTRAVAAEEQVLELQEYVDKHLARYKQEILRLRKLLGSDAPRAFSAGASDIPLMQRPKKTISHEL
;
A
#
# COMPACT_ATOMS: atom_id res chain seq x y z
N MET A 1 -133.96 45.49 -18.20
CA MET A 1 -132.93 44.53 -17.75
C MET A 1 -132.40 43.88 -19.02
N ASP A 2 -131.28 44.38 -19.53
CA ASP A 2 -130.80 44.08 -20.88
C ASP A 2 -129.84 42.86 -20.83
N PRO A 3 -130.16 41.72 -21.46
CA PRO A 3 -129.38 40.48 -21.32
C PRO A 3 -127.92 40.61 -21.82
N ARG A 4 -127.66 41.55 -22.74
CA ARG A 4 -126.35 41.78 -23.37
C ARG A 4 -125.33 42.52 -22.50
N SER A 5 -125.75 43.07 -21.36
CA SER A 5 -124.84 43.74 -20.41
C SER A 5 -124.33 42.77 -19.35
N VAL A 6 -125.15 41.79 -18.95
CA VAL A 6 -124.75 40.72 -18.03
C VAL A 6 -123.79 39.75 -18.72
N GLU A 7 -124.03 39.38 -19.98
CA GLU A 7 -123.11 38.52 -20.77
C GLU A 7 -121.72 39.15 -20.93
N ARG A 8 -121.62 40.46 -21.16
CA ARG A 8 -120.31 41.15 -21.29
C ARG A 8 -119.55 41.27 -19.97
N GLU A 9 -120.24 41.42 -18.84
CA GLU A 9 -119.61 41.40 -17.52
C GLU A 9 -119.18 39.99 -17.10
N THR A 10 -119.94 38.95 -17.45
CA THR A 10 -119.53 37.56 -17.23
C THR A 10 -118.38 37.13 -18.13
N ASP A 11 -118.32 37.63 -19.37
CA ASP A 11 -117.22 37.38 -20.30
C ASP A 11 -115.95 38.11 -19.86
N PHE A 12 -116.05 39.36 -19.39
CA PHE A 12 -114.92 40.08 -18.82
C PHE A 12 -114.40 39.42 -17.52
N CYS A 13 -115.32 39.01 -16.63
CA CYS A 13 -114.94 38.32 -15.39
C CYS A 13 -114.28 36.95 -15.67
N SER A 14 -114.79 36.18 -16.63
CA SER A 14 -114.17 34.91 -17.03
C SER A 14 -112.81 35.11 -17.72
N GLN A 15 -112.66 36.17 -18.51
CA GLN A 15 -111.38 36.52 -19.14
C GLN A 15 -110.32 36.96 -18.13
N VAL A 16 -110.69 37.76 -17.12
CA VAL A 16 -109.79 38.13 -16.01
C VAL A 16 -109.42 36.90 -15.18
N GLN A 17 -110.35 35.99 -14.91
CA GLN A 17 -110.05 34.73 -14.21
C GLN A 17 -109.11 33.82 -15.01
N LEU A 18 -109.25 33.76 -16.33
CA LEU A 18 -108.32 33.04 -17.21
C LEU A 18 -106.94 33.69 -17.23
N GLN A 19 -106.88 35.02 -17.20
CA GLN A 19 -105.64 35.77 -17.18
C GLN A 19 -104.87 35.57 -15.86
N ASP A 20 -105.54 35.67 -14.72
CA ASP A 20 -104.97 35.37 -13.40
C ASP A 20 -104.53 33.89 -13.29
N ARG A 21 -105.32 32.94 -13.81
CA ARG A 21 -104.90 31.53 -13.89
C ARG A 21 -103.64 31.36 -14.75
N ASN A 22 -103.56 32.04 -15.90
CA ASN A 22 -102.38 32.00 -16.75
C ASN A 22 -101.16 32.61 -16.06
N GLU A 23 -101.30 33.77 -15.40
CA GLU A 23 -100.22 34.40 -14.64
C GLU A 23 -99.70 33.49 -13.52
N ARG A 24 -100.60 32.81 -12.79
CA ARG A 24 -100.21 31.80 -11.80
C ARG A 24 -99.51 30.59 -12.41
N LEU A 25 -99.91 30.17 -13.61
CA LEU A 25 -99.24 29.08 -14.33
C LEU A 25 -97.84 29.50 -14.79
N TYR A 26 -97.66 30.73 -15.29
CA TYR A 26 -96.35 31.27 -15.66
C TYR A 26 -95.43 31.43 -14.45
N ALA A 27 -95.95 31.90 -13.31
CA ALA A 27 -95.18 31.98 -12.07
C ALA A 27 -94.71 30.58 -11.59
N LYS A 28 -95.60 29.59 -11.63
CA LYS A 28 -95.24 28.19 -11.30
C LYS A 28 -94.23 27.61 -12.29
N LEU A 29 -94.35 27.92 -13.58
CA LEU A 29 -93.38 27.50 -14.60
C LEU A 29 -92.00 28.11 -14.31
N GLY A 30 -91.95 29.39 -13.95
CA GLY A 30 -90.73 30.09 -13.54
C GLY A 30 -90.09 29.47 -12.29
N GLU A 31 -90.88 29.17 -11.26
CA GLU A 31 -90.38 28.47 -10.06
C GLU A 31 -89.84 27.08 -10.37
N LEU A 32 -90.52 26.32 -11.24
CA LEU A 32 -90.05 25.00 -11.68
C LEU A 32 -88.75 25.12 -12.48
N GLN A 33 -88.64 26.11 -13.35
CA GLN A 33 -87.42 26.38 -14.11
C GLN A 33 -86.27 26.80 -13.20
N GLU A 34 -86.51 27.63 -12.18
CA GLU A 34 -85.52 28.01 -11.18
C GLU A 34 -85.08 26.81 -10.34
N LYS A 35 -86.03 25.98 -9.88
CA LYS A 35 -85.73 24.73 -9.15
C LYS A 35 -84.92 23.76 -10.01
N MET A 36 -85.24 23.65 -11.30
CA MET A 36 -84.49 22.82 -12.25
C MET A 36 -83.08 23.37 -12.48
N GLY A 37 -82.92 24.69 -12.59
CA GLY A 37 -81.62 25.35 -12.67
C GLY A 37 -80.76 25.12 -11.42
N LYS A 38 -81.34 25.27 -10.22
CA LYS A 38 -80.67 24.95 -8.95
C LYS A 38 -80.29 23.47 -8.85
N LEU A 39 -81.19 22.57 -9.25
CA LEU A 39 -80.93 21.14 -9.27
C LEU A 39 -79.79 20.79 -10.24
N ALA A 40 -79.80 21.35 -11.45
CA ALA A 40 -78.73 21.17 -12.42
C ALA A 40 -77.37 21.68 -11.89
N GLY A 41 -77.35 22.87 -11.27
CA GLY A 41 -76.17 23.44 -10.62
C GLY A 41 -75.63 22.57 -9.48
N SER A 42 -76.50 22.06 -8.62
CA SER A 42 -76.10 21.13 -7.54
C SER A 42 -75.58 19.80 -8.08
N LYS A 43 -76.16 19.30 -9.18
CA LYS A 43 -75.71 18.06 -9.84
C LYS A 43 -74.31 18.24 -10.45
N THR A 44 -74.06 19.37 -11.11
CA THR A 44 -72.73 19.69 -11.66
C THR A 44 -71.69 19.87 -10.56
N ASP A 45 -72.03 20.57 -9.47
CA ASP A 45 -71.12 20.77 -8.33
C ASP A 45 -70.77 19.45 -7.63
N LEU A 46 -71.77 18.59 -7.38
CA LEU A 46 -71.53 17.24 -6.84
C LEU A 46 -70.65 16.40 -7.78
N SER A 47 -70.88 16.48 -9.10
CA SER A 47 -70.06 15.78 -10.08
C SER A 47 -68.62 16.28 -10.09
N CYS A 48 -68.38 17.59 -10.01
CA CYS A 48 -67.04 18.17 -9.92
C CYS A 48 -66.32 17.75 -8.63
N ARG A 49 -67.01 17.75 -7.48
CA ARG A 49 -66.45 17.28 -6.21
C ARG A 49 -66.11 15.80 -6.24
N LEU A 50 -66.94 14.97 -6.89
CA LEU A 50 -66.65 13.54 -7.05
C LEU A 50 -65.38 13.31 -7.88
N VAL A 51 -65.25 13.99 -9.02
CA VAL A 51 -64.05 13.90 -9.88
C VAL A 51 -62.80 14.32 -9.11
N PHE A 52 -62.85 15.43 -8.37
CA PHE A 52 -61.73 15.89 -7.55
C PHE A 52 -61.34 14.86 -6.49
N ASN A 53 -62.31 14.28 -5.77
CA ASN A 53 -62.03 13.23 -4.77
C ASN A 53 -61.42 11.97 -5.41
N GLU A 54 -61.84 11.60 -6.63
CA GLU A 54 -61.26 10.48 -7.38
C GLU A 54 -59.81 10.79 -7.81
N GLU A 55 -59.53 12.02 -8.26
CA GLU A 55 -58.18 12.49 -8.59
C GLU A 55 -57.26 12.47 -7.37
N GLU A 56 -57.72 12.96 -6.21
CA GLU A 56 -56.96 12.90 -4.95
C GLU A 56 -56.71 11.46 -4.50
N LYS A 57 -57.72 10.58 -4.60
CA LYS A 57 -57.55 9.15 -4.29
C LYS A 57 -56.52 8.50 -5.20
N LEU A 58 -56.54 8.78 -6.50
CA LEU A 58 -55.54 8.29 -7.44
C LEU A 58 -54.16 8.86 -7.11
N LYS A 59 -54.08 10.13 -6.72
CA LYS A 59 -52.83 10.77 -6.31
C LYS A 59 -52.23 10.09 -5.08
N ILE A 60 -53.02 9.88 -4.02
CA ILE A 60 -52.60 9.15 -2.82
C ILE A 60 -52.22 7.71 -3.16
N SER A 61 -52.97 7.04 -4.03
CA SER A 61 -52.68 5.65 -4.43
C SER A 61 -51.36 5.56 -5.21
N LYS A 62 -51.07 6.54 -6.06
CA LYS A 62 -49.78 6.66 -6.74
C LYS A 62 -48.65 6.88 -5.74
N ASP A 63 -48.81 7.86 -4.85
CA ASP A 63 -47.76 8.19 -3.87
C ASP A 63 -47.48 7.00 -2.92
N LEU A 64 -48.50 6.20 -2.58
CA LEU A 64 -48.34 4.96 -1.82
C LEU A 64 -47.51 3.91 -2.58
N ILE A 65 -47.76 3.74 -3.88
CA ILE A 65 -47.00 2.82 -4.73
C ILE A 65 -45.55 3.31 -4.87
N ASP A 66 -45.35 4.61 -5.09
CA ASP A 66 -44.03 5.21 -5.19
C ASP A 66 -43.23 4.97 -3.89
N LEU A 67 -43.84 5.19 -2.72
CA LEU A 67 -43.22 4.88 -1.42
C LEU A 67 -42.92 3.38 -1.25
N GLN A 68 -43.80 2.48 -1.72
CA GLN A 68 -43.55 1.03 -1.69
C GLN A 68 -42.36 0.65 -2.59
N ILE A 69 -42.26 1.26 -3.77
CA ILE A 69 -41.13 1.05 -4.68
C ILE A 69 -39.84 1.56 -4.04
N GLU A 70 -39.84 2.77 -3.47
CA GLU A 70 -38.68 3.32 -2.75
C GLU A 70 -38.27 2.44 -1.57
N THR A 71 -39.24 1.98 -0.76
CA THR A 71 -38.98 1.05 0.35
C THR A 71 -38.35 -0.26 -0.13
N ASN A 72 -38.86 -0.82 -1.23
CA ASN A 72 -38.30 -2.03 -1.82
C ASN A 72 -36.90 -1.81 -2.38
N LYS A 73 -36.63 -0.67 -3.03
CA LYS A 73 -35.29 -0.31 -3.52
C LYS A 73 -34.29 -0.18 -2.38
N MET A 74 -34.67 0.50 -1.30
CA MET A 74 -33.81 0.62 -0.11
C MET A 74 -33.53 -0.77 0.48
N ARG A 75 -34.55 -1.63 0.58
CA ARG A 75 -34.38 -3.01 1.07
C ARG A 75 -33.45 -3.83 0.19
N GLU A 76 -33.57 -3.74 -1.13
CA GLU A 76 -32.67 -4.41 -2.08
C GLU A 76 -31.22 -3.93 -1.94
N GLN A 77 -31.01 -2.63 -1.76
CA GLN A 77 -29.68 -2.06 -1.47
C GLN A 77 -29.10 -2.60 -0.17
N TYR A 78 -29.90 -2.62 0.91
CA TYR A 78 -29.47 -3.19 2.19
C TYR A 78 -29.14 -4.68 2.08
N GLU A 79 -29.92 -5.45 1.32
CA GLU A 79 -29.65 -6.87 1.08
C GLU A 79 -28.34 -7.03 0.29
N ALA A 80 -28.12 -6.25 -0.76
CA ALA A 80 -26.88 -6.27 -1.55
C ALA A 80 -25.64 -5.91 -0.71
N GLU A 81 -25.67 -4.81 0.02
CA GLU A 81 -24.59 -4.39 0.93
C GLU A 81 -24.31 -5.48 1.99
N ASN A 82 -25.35 -6.12 2.52
CA ASN A 82 -25.19 -7.21 3.49
C ASN A 82 -24.53 -8.45 2.86
N PHE A 83 -24.83 -8.77 1.59
CA PHE A 83 -24.12 -9.84 0.88
C PHE A 83 -22.65 -9.48 0.63
N GLU A 84 -22.35 -8.24 0.23
CA GLU A 84 -20.98 -7.77 0.04
C GLU A 84 -20.19 -7.80 1.35
N LEU A 85 -20.78 -7.31 2.45
CA LEU A 85 -20.16 -7.35 3.78
C LEU A 85 -19.92 -8.77 4.26
N LYS A 86 -20.85 -9.70 4.04
CA LYS A 86 -20.65 -11.12 4.38
C LYS A 86 -19.51 -11.75 3.59
N ASN A 87 -19.40 -11.44 2.30
CA ASN A 87 -18.29 -11.91 1.48
C ASN A 87 -16.95 -11.34 1.97
N LEU A 88 -16.91 -10.06 2.34
CA LEU A 88 -15.71 -9.45 2.91
C LEU A 88 -15.34 -10.04 4.28
N ILE A 89 -16.32 -10.33 5.13
CA ILE A 89 -16.08 -11.01 6.40
C ILE A 89 -15.48 -12.39 6.13
N LEU A 90 -16.02 -13.16 5.19
CA LEU A 90 -15.51 -14.49 4.87
C LEU A 90 -14.07 -14.44 4.32
N THR A 91 -13.74 -13.45 3.48
CA THR A 91 -12.36 -13.30 2.98
C THR A 91 -11.40 -12.89 4.10
N LEU A 92 -11.82 -12.01 5.01
CA LEU A 92 -11.03 -11.62 6.18
C LEU A 92 -10.85 -12.79 7.16
N GLU A 93 -11.88 -13.60 7.39
CA GLU A 93 -11.80 -14.81 8.21
C GLU A 93 -10.81 -15.81 7.63
N ASN A 94 -10.85 -16.05 6.31
CA ASN A 94 -9.86 -16.91 5.65
C ASN A 94 -8.44 -16.36 5.80
N HIS A 95 -8.26 -15.05 5.66
CA HIS A 95 -6.94 -14.43 5.82
C HIS A 95 -6.43 -14.52 7.28
N ILE A 96 -7.30 -14.38 8.27
CA ILE A 96 -6.95 -14.58 9.68
C ILE A 96 -6.50 -16.03 9.91
N LEU A 97 -7.22 -17.02 9.36
CA LEU A 97 -6.82 -18.43 9.49
C LEU A 97 -5.47 -18.72 8.83
N GLU A 98 -5.17 -18.10 7.68
CA GLU A 98 -3.86 -18.20 7.04
C GLU A 98 -2.75 -17.58 7.91
N LEU A 99 -3.01 -16.42 8.51
CA LEU A 99 -2.07 -15.76 9.41
C LEU A 99 -1.82 -16.58 10.68
N GLU A 100 -2.87 -17.15 11.28
CA GLU A 100 -2.75 -18.03 12.44
C GLU A 100 -1.93 -19.28 12.11
N PHE A 101 -2.13 -19.86 10.93
CA PHE A 101 -1.31 -20.99 10.46
C PHE A 101 0.16 -20.60 10.27
N HIS A 102 0.42 -19.41 9.72
CA HIS A 102 1.78 -18.90 9.57
C HIS A 102 2.45 -18.63 10.92
N ASP A 103 1.72 -18.08 11.90
CA ASP A 103 2.20 -17.87 13.26
C ASP A 103 2.55 -19.20 13.94
N GLU A 104 1.65 -20.21 13.88
CA GLU A 104 1.91 -21.54 14.43
C GLU A 104 3.15 -22.20 13.80
N LYS A 105 3.35 -22.04 12.49
CA LYS A 105 4.56 -22.53 11.82
C LYS A 105 5.82 -21.83 12.33
N VAL A 106 5.81 -20.50 12.44
CA VAL A 106 6.98 -19.72 12.88
C VAL A 106 7.30 -19.99 14.35
N THR A 107 6.28 -20.11 15.21
CA THR A 107 6.46 -20.47 16.62
C THR A 107 7.07 -21.87 16.75
N GLY A 108 6.59 -22.86 15.97
CA GLY A 108 7.19 -24.20 15.93
C GLY A 108 8.66 -24.20 15.48
N GLU A 109 9.02 -23.38 14.47
CA GLU A 109 10.42 -23.20 14.04
C GLU A 109 11.27 -22.53 15.13
N HIS A 110 10.73 -21.53 15.82
CA HIS A 110 11.38 -20.87 16.94
C HIS A 110 11.66 -21.87 18.08
N ASP A 111 10.67 -22.65 18.49
CA ASP A 111 10.81 -23.63 19.57
C ASP A 111 11.87 -24.69 19.22
N ALA A 112 11.86 -25.20 17.99
CA ALA A 112 12.87 -26.15 17.51
C ALA A 112 14.29 -25.55 17.53
N LEU A 113 14.45 -24.29 17.14
CA LEU A 113 15.74 -23.58 17.22
C LEU A 113 16.16 -23.35 18.68
N GLN A 114 15.22 -23.04 19.55
CA GLN A 114 15.47 -22.84 20.97
C GLN A 114 15.92 -24.14 21.66
N GLU A 115 15.27 -25.26 21.38
CA GLU A 115 15.70 -26.58 21.85
C GLU A 115 17.12 -26.92 21.36
N ARG A 116 17.41 -26.66 20.07
CA ARG A 116 18.75 -26.88 19.51
C ARG A 116 19.80 -25.99 20.17
N LEU A 117 19.48 -24.74 20.46
CA LEU A 117 20.37 -23.82 21.16
C LEU A 117 20.64 -24.33 22.59
N LEU A 118 19.60 -24.73 23.32
CA LEU A 118 19.73 -25.30 24.66
C LEU A 118 20.63 -26.54 24.65
N ALA A 119 20.45 -27.45 23.69
CA ALA A 119 21.30 -28.63 23.54
C ALA A 119 22.76 -28.28 23.24
N MET A 120 23.01 -27.25 22.42
CA MET A 120 24.38 -26.76 22.16
C MET A 120 25.01 -26.12 23.40
N GLU A 121 24.21 -25.41 24.22
CA GLU A 121 24.68 -24.83 25.47
C GLU A 121 25.01 -25.89 26.52
N THR A 122 24.23 -26.97 26.62
CA THR A 122 24.56 -28.10 27.50
C THR A 122 25.83 -28.78 27.06
N ASN A 123 25.99 -29.07 25.76
CA ASN A 123 27.22 -29.66 25.21
C ASN A 123 28.45 -28.78 25.48
N ARG A 124 28.30 -27.45 25.37
CA ARG A 124 29.37 -26.51 25.69
C ARG A 124 29.75 -26.54 27.17
N LYS A 125 28.77 -26.66 28.07
CA LYS A 125 29.01 -26.78 29.52
C LYS A 125 29.73 -28.09 29.83
N GLU A 126 29.25 -29.21 29.30
CA GLU A 126 29.88 -30.52 29.45
C GLU A 126 31.34 -30.51 28.97
N LEU A 127 31.61 -29.95 27.78
CA LEU A 127 32.97 -29.84 27.25
C LEU A 127 33.87 -28.94 28.13
N ALA A 128 33.31 -27.89 28.72
CA ALA A 128 34.05 -27.04 29.66
C ALA A 128 34.41 -27.80 30.94
N ASP A 129 33.49 -28.61 31.46
CA ASP A 129 33.73 -29.46 32.63
C ASP A 129 34.79 -30.53 32.33
N GLU A 130 34.71 -31.18 31.16
CA GLU A 130 35.74 -32.11 30.68
C GLU A 130 37.11 -31.43 30.56
N TYR A 131 37.16 -30.20 30.04
CA TYR A 131 38.40 -29.44 29.95
C TYR A 131 38.99 -29.12 31.33
N ILE A 132 38.15 -28.78 32.31
CA ILE A 132 38.59 -28.55 33.70
C ILE A 132 39.19 -29.82 34.29
N ILE A 133 38.52 -30.97 34.12
CA ILE A 133 39.02 -32.28 34.59
C ILE A 133 40.35 -32.61 33.92
N LEU A 134 40.44 -32.44 32.60
CA LEU A 134 41.64 -32.71 31.83
C LEU A 134 42.81 -31.81 32.25
N LYS A 135 42.56 -30.52 32.45
CA LYS A 135 43.56 -29.57 32.96
C LYS A 135 44.06 -29.96 34.35
N SER A 136 43.16 -30.38 35.23
CA SER A 136 43.49 -30.93 36.55
C SER A 136 44.43 -32.14 36.43
N ASN A 137 44.12 -33.08 35.54
CA ASN A 137 44.93 -34.28 35.30
C ASN A 137 46.34 -33.93 34.78
N TYR A 138 46.45 -33.01 33.81
CA TYR A 138 47.75 -32.55 33.32
C TYR A 138 48.58 -31.85 34.39
N LEU A 139 47.95 -31.04 35.25
CA LEU A 139 48.63 -30.40 36.37
C LEU A 139 49.14 -31.43 37.40
N ALA A 140 48.36 -32.48 37.67
CA ALA A 140 48.78 -33.57 38.55
C ALA A 140 49.96 -34.36 37.94
N LEU A 141 49.88 -34.69 36.66
CA LEU A 141 50.95 -35.38 35.94
C LEU A 141 52.23 -34.53 35.88
N GLY A 142 52.12 -33.22 35.67
CA GLY A 142 53.24 -32.29 35.71
C GLY A 142 53.94 -32.28 37.06
N LYS A 143 53.18 -32.25 38.17
CA LYS A 143 53.74 -32.37 39.52
C LYS A 143 54.46 -33.70 39.76
N GLU A 144 53.92 -34.81 39.25
CA GLU A 144 54.57 -36.12 39.41
C GLU A 144 55.85 -36.20 38.57
N HIS A 145 55.84 -35.63 37.36
CA HIS A 145 57.03 -35.51 36.53
C HIS A 145 58.12 -34.67 37.21
N GLU A 146 57.77 -33.52 37.78
CA GLU A 146 58.70 -32.68 38.56
C GLU A 146 59.33 -33.45 39.74
N LYS A 147 58.53 -34.23 40.48
CA LYS A 147 59.07 -35.10 41.55
C LYS A 147 60.05 -36.12 41.00
N GLU A 148 59.75 -36.75 39.86
CA GLU A 148 60.63 -37.75 39.27
C GLU A 148 61.93 -37.11 38.74
N VAL A 149 61.85 -35.91 38.16
CA VAL A 149 63.02 -35.11 37.78
C VAL A 149 63.87 -34.82 39.01
N ALA A 150 63.27 -34.35 40.11
CA ALA A 150 63.99 -34.08 41.36
C ALA A 150 64.67 -35.35 41.91
N LYS A 151 64.00 -36.51 41.89
CA LYS A 151 64.63 -37.79 42.25
C LYS A 151 65.80 -38.12 41.33
N ASN A 152 65.64 -37.96 40.02
CA ASN A 152 66.69 -38.27 39.05
C ASN A 152 67.91 -37.33 39.20
N GLU A 153 67.68 -36.06 39.54
CA GLU A 153 68.73 -35.10 39.92
C GLU A 153 69.46 -35.55 41.19
N THR A 154 68.74 -35.99 42.23
CA THR A 154 69.38 -36.53 43.44
C THR A 154 70.20 -37.77 43.15
N LEU A 155 69.68 -38.70 42.34
CA LEU A 155 70.40 -39.90 41.92
C LEU A 155 71.64 -39.55 41.10
N SER A 156 71.54 -38.53 40.24
CA SER A 156 72.67 -38.03 39.44
C SER A 156 73.75 -37.41 40.34
N LEU A 157 73.37 -36.68 41.37
CA LEU A 157 74.29 -36.16 42.39
C LEU A 157 74.94 -37.29 43.19
N GLU A 158 74.19 -38.32 43.58
CA GLU A 158 74.73 -39.51 44.26
C GLU A 158 75.74 -40.25 43.39
N LEU A 159 75.45 -40.45 42.11
CA LEU A 159 76.39 -41.06 41.16
C LEU A 159 77.66 -40.22 40.99
N LEU A 160 77.54 -38.89 40.93
CA LEU A 160 78.67 -37.97 40.89
C LEU A 160 79.51 -38.06 42.18
N ASN A 161 78.86 -38.17 43.34
CA ASN A 161 79.50 -38.36 44.63
C ASN A 161 80.22 -39.71 44.72
N LEU A 162 79.65 -40.79 44.17
CA LEU A 162 80.31 -42.10 44.08
C LEU A 162 81.50 -42.08 43.11
N ALA A 163 81.39 -41.39 41.97
CA ALA A 163 82.48 -41.22 41.03
C ALA A 163 83.64 -40.41 41.64
N SER A 164 83.33 -39.36 42.39
CA SER A 164 84.34 -38.57 43.11
C SER A 164 84.94 -39.32 44.30
N ALA A 165 84.15 -40.11 45.05
CA ALA A 165 84.66 -41.01 46.09
C ALA A 165 85.59 -42.10 45.52
N ARG A 166 85.29 -42.64 44.33
CA ARG A 166 86.17 -43.56 43.60
C ARG A 166 87.47 -42.89 43.17
N ASN A 167 87.43 -41.62 42.77
CA ASN A 167 88.62 -40.85 42.42
C ASN A 167 89.46 -40.43 43.64
N ASN A 168 88.88 -40.42 44.85
CA ASN A 168 89.53 -40.06 46.11
C ASN A 168 90.02 -41.27 46.94
N LEU A 169 89.93 -42.50 46.42
CA LEU A 169 90.48 -43.68 47.08
C LEU A 169 92.01 -43.75 46.86
N PRO A 170 92.85 -43.92 47.91
CA PRO A 170 94.30 -43.98 47.74
C PRO A 170 94.66 -45.25 46.96
N GLN A 171 95.23 -45.07 45.76
CA GLN A 171 95.94 -46.13 45.06
C GLN A 171 97.19 -46.49 45.89
N PRO A 172 97.36 -47.73 46.38
CA PRO A 172 98.57 -48.10 47.09
C PRO A 172 99.72 -48.20 46.08
N GLN A 173 100.73 -47.35 46.26
CA GLN A 173 101.97 -47.42 45.52
C GLN A 173 102.86 -48.57 46.01
N ASN A 174 103.26 -49.37 45.03
CA ASN A 174 104.64 -49.80 44.75
C ASN A 174 105.31 -51.00 45.45
N ASN A 175 105.91 -51.79 44.55
CA ASN A 175 107.20 -52.49 44.62
C ASN A 175 107.25 -53.96 45.08
N TYR A 176 107.24 -54.87 44.09
CA TYR A 176 108.22 -55.96 44.00
C TYR A 176 108.68 -56.15 42.53
N SER A 177 109.90 -55.66 42.28
CA SER A 177 110.99 -56.17 41.45
C SER A 177 110.76 -57.05 40.19
N SER A 178 111.25 -56.50 39.07
CA SER A 178 112.15 -57.12 38.05
C SER A 178 111.63 -58.19 37.07
N SER A 179 111.67 -57.84 35.76
CA SER A 179 112.21 -58.72 34.70
C SER A 179 112.50 -57.92 33.40
N PRO A 180 113.65 -58.15 32.71
CA PRO A 180 114.15 -57.31 31.62
C PRO A 180 113.67 -57.79 30.25
N ALA A 181 112.46 -57.41 29.83
CA ALA A 181 111.95 -57.77 28.50
C ALA A 181 111.21 -56.65 27.77
N THR A 182 110.98 -55.49 28.40
CA THR A 182 110.16 -54.41 27.84
C THR A 182 110.96 -53.25 27.24
N ALA A 183 112.27 -53.19 27.44
CA ALA A 183 113.15 -52.15 26.89
C ALA A 183 113.23 -52.17 25.34
N HIS A 184 112.98 -53.31 24.69
CA HIS A 184 112.96 -53.39 23.23
C HIS A 184 111.66 -52.87 22.60
N LYS A 185 110.55 -52.80 23.36
CA LYS A 185 109.28 -52.24 22.84
C LYS A 185 109.26 -50.71 22.91
N THR A 186 109.80 -50.12 23.96
CA THR A 186 109.89 -48.65 24.09
C THR A 186 110.93 -48.05 23.14
N SER A 187 112.04 -48.77 22.88
CA SER A 187 113.00 -48.42 21.83
C SER A 187 112.36 -48.44 20.43
N ALA A 188 111.56 -49.47 20.12
CA ALA A 188 110.88 -49.58 18.84
C ALA A 188 109.74 -48.55 18.68
N GLU A 189 109.08 -48.14 19.77
CA GLU A 189 108.10 -47.05 19.76
C GLU A 189 108.74 -45.68 19.62
N LEU A 190 109.89 -45.43 20.23
CA LEU A 190 110.65 -44.20 20.02
C LEU A 190 111.24 -44.12 18.60
N GLU A 191 111.61 -45.25 17.98
CA GLU A 191 111.99 -45.33 16.56
C GLU A 191 110.79 -45.06 15.64
N ARG A 192 109.60 -45.61 15.96
CA ARG A 192 108.36 -45.34 15.23
C ARG A 192 107.90 -43.89 15.38
N VAL A 193 108.02 -43.30 16.56
CA VAL A 193 107.72 -41.88 16.80
C VAL A 193 108.75 -40.98 16.11
N ARG A 194 110.04 -41.33 16.10
CA ARG A 194 111.04 -40.64 15.27
C ARG A 194 110.74 -40.75 13.79
N ALA A 195 110.37 -41.92 13.28
CA ALA A 195 109.97 -42.11 11.89
C ALA A 195 108.70 -41.31 11.55
N MET A 196 107.72 -41.25 12.45
CA MET A 196 106.49 -40.48 12.28
C MET A 196 106.76 -38.96 12.33
N VAL A 197 107.68 -38.50 13.17
CA VAL A 197 108.13 -37.09 13.23
C VAL A 197 108.99 -36.73 12.01
N HIS A 198 109.78 -37.65 11.46
CA HIS A 198 110.46 -37.46 10.18
C HIS A 198 109.48 -37.47 8.99
N HIS A 199 108.42 -38.29 9.02
CA HIS A 199 107.35 -38.25 8.02
C HIS A 199 106.51 -36.96 8.09
N LEU A 200 106.31 -36.39 9.29
CA LEU A 200 105.60 -35.13 9.48
C LEU A 200 106.49 -33.90 9.23
N SER A 201 107.79 -33.96 9.55
CA SER A 201 108.76 -32.88 9.28
C SER A 201 109.28 -32.87 7.83
N ALA A 202 109.19 -33.99 7.10
CA ALA A 202 109.49 -34.06 5.66
C ALA A 202 108.30 -33.67 4.78
N ARG A 203 107.12 -33.38 5.36
CA ARG A 203 106.04 -32.67 4.66
C ARG A 203 106.32 -31.17 4.67
N LYS A 204 107.45 -30.76 4.09
CA LYS A 204 107.52 -29.43 3.46
C LYS A 204 106.45 -29.43 2.39
N VAL A 205 105.39 -28.66 2.67
CA VAL A 205 104.34 -28.31 1.71
C VAL A 205 105.04 -27.89 0.42
N LYS A 206 104.90 -28.71 -0.63
CA LYS A 206 105.25 -28.29 -1.98
C LYS A 206 104.27 -27.17 -2.38
N PRO A 207 104.71 -26.16 -3.14
CA PRO A 207 103.86 -25.04 -3.54
C PRO A 207 102.63 -25.47 -4.37
N GLU A 208 102.56 -26.72 -4.87
CA GLU A 208 101.36 -27.25 -5.53
C GLU A 208 100.18 -27.57 -4.59
N ASP A 209 100.41 -27.94 -3.31
CA ASP A 209 99.33 -28.28 -2.37
C ASP A 209 98.64 -27.04 -1.74
N VAL A 210 99.30 -25.87 -1.79
CA VAL A 210 98.67 -24.59 -1.47
C VAL A 210 97.62 -24.24 -2.53
N VAL A 211 97.85 -24.60 -3.79
CA VAL A 211 96.91 -24.33 -4.89
C VAL A 211 95.67 -25.21 -4.81
N ALA A 212 95.78 -26.47 -4.36
CA ALA A 212 94.63 -27.33 -4.10
C ALA A 212 93.79 -26.85 -2.91
N SER A 213 94.43 -26.32 -1.85
CA SER A 213 93.74 -25.68 -0.73
C SER A 213 93.12 -24.33 -1.14
N GLU A 214 93.77 -23.54 -2.00
CA GLU A 214 93.21 -22.30 -2.55
C GLU A 214 92.02 -22.55 -3.49
N TYR A 215 92.02 -23.64 -4.26
CA TYR A 215 90.87 -24.01 -5.10
C TYR A 215 89.67 -24.44 -4.24
N GLU A 216 89.88 -25.28 -3.23
CA GLU A 216 88.85 -25.65 -2.24
C GLU A 216 88.38 -24.43 -1.44
N ARG A 217 89.27 -23.52 -1.05
CA ARG A 217 88.95 -22.28 -0.33
C ARG A 217 88.20 -21.27 -1.20
N ARG A 218 88.57 -21.13 -2.49
CA ARG A 218 87.82 -20.34 -3.49
C ARG A 218 86.46 -20.96 -3.85
N LYS A 219 86.35 -22.29 -3.82
CA LYS A 219 85.08 -23.01 -4.00
C LYS A 219 84.18 -22.84 -2.78
N LEU A 220 84.74 -22.91 -1.58
CA LEU A 220 84.04 -22.62 -0.33
C LEU A 220 83.65 -21.14 -0.24
N GLU A 221 84.52 -20.20 -0.63
CA GLU A 221 84.22 -18.78 -0.76
C GLU A 221 83.14 -18.51 -1.80
N ARG A 222 83.18 -19.13 -2.99
CA ARG A 222 82.08 -19.02 -3.96
C ARG A 222 80.76 -19.56 -3.42
N ASN A 223 80.79 -20.62 -2.62
CA ASN A 223 79.57 -21.17 -2.02
C ASN A 223 79.08 -20.32 -0.83
N LEU A 224 79.99 -19.76 -0.01
CA LEU A 224 79.64 -18.88 1.12
C LEU A 224 79.21 -17.48 0.66
N LEU A 225 79.93 -16.87 -0.29
CA LEU A 225 79.60 -15.57 -0.89
C LEU A 225 78.42 -15.68 -1.87
N GLY A 226 78.32 -16.79 -2.62
CA GLY A 226 77.17 -17.05 -3.50
C GLY A 226 75.85 -17.21 -2.72
N ASN A 227 75.92 -17.75 -1.50
CA ASN A 227 74.77 -17.82 -0.60
C ASN A 227 74.47 -16.49 0.11
N GLN A 228 75.44 -15.56 0.19
CA GLN A 228 75.25 -14.27 0.83
C GLN A 228 74.23 -13.41 0.07
N ASP A 229 74.26 -13.43 -1.26
CA ASP A 229 73.28 -12.70 -2.06
C ASP A 229 71.90 -13.35 -2.04
N HIS A 230 71.85 -14.68 -1.92
CA HIS A 230 70.60 -15.41 -1.68
C HIS A 230 69.96 -15.02 -0.34
N ILE A 231 70.73 -15.03 0.75
CA ILE A 231 70.28 -14.62 2.09
C ILE A 231 69.84 -13.15 2.09
N LYS A 232 70.58 -12.24 1.43
CA LYS A 232 70.17 -10.84 1.26
C LYS A 232 68.84 -10.73 0.51
N ALA A 233 68.67 -11.47 -0.59
CA ALA A 233 67.44 -11.45 -1.37
C ALA A 233 66.25 -12.01 -0.56
N GLU A 234 66.48 -13.00 0.28
CA GLU A 234 65.46 -13.58 1.15
C GLU A 234 65.08 -12.63 2.30
N ILE A 235 66.05 -11.94 2.92
CA ILE A 235 65.81 -10.86 3.88
C ILE A 235 65.02 -9.72 3.24
N GLU A 236 65.37 -9.32 2.01
CA GLU A 236 64.67 -8.26 1.29
C GLU A 236 63.23 -8.68 0.92
N LYS A 237 63.01 -9.95 0.57
CA LYS A 237 61.66 -10.50 0.38
C LYS A 237 60.87 -10.47 1.68
N MET A 238 61.44 -10.93 2.79
CA MET A 238 60.81 -10.86 4.12
C MET A 238 60.45 -9.42 4.48
N LYS A 239 61.38 -8.49 4.31
CA LYS A 239 61.16 -7.06 4.57
C LYS A 239 59.99 -6.51 3.76
N LYS A 240 59.96 -6.77 2.44
CA LYS A 240 58.83 -6.37 1.58
C LYS A 240 57.50 -6.99 2.01
N THR A 241 57.49 -8.24 2.47
CA THR A 241 56.27 -8.85 3.00
C THR A 241 55.82 -8.21 4.31
N TYR A 242 56.75 -7.86 5.21
CA TYR A 242 56.43 -7.13 6.44
C TYR A 242 55.93 -5.71 6.14
N ASP A 243 56.59 -4.98 5.25
CA ASP A 243 56.16 -3.63 4.83
C ASP A 243 54.76 -3.68 4.19
N SER A 244 54.48 -4.69 3.36
CA SER A 244 53.14 -4.89 2.79
C SER A 244 52.10 -5.24 3.86
N GLN A 245 52.45 -6.08 4.84
CA GLN A 245 51.56 -6.39 5.96
C GLN A 245 51.31 -5.16 6.84
N GLN A 246 52.34 -4.35 7.10
CA GLN A 246 52.23 -3.11 7.86
C GLN A 246 51.32 -2.10 7.12
N GLN A 247 51.54 -1.88 5.82
CA GLN A 247 50.68 -1.00 5.03
C GLN A 247 49.22 -1.47 5.04
N LYS A 248 48.96 -2.77 4.90
CA LYS A 248 47.59 -3.33 4.98
C LYS A 248 46.94 -3.07 6.35
N LEU A 249 47.71 -3.14 7.43
CA LEU A 249 47.21 -2.82 8.78
C LEU A 249 46.93 -1.32 8.92
N GLU A 250 47.82 -0.45 8.43
CA GLU A 250 47.63 1.00 8.42
C GLU A 250 46.40 1.40 7.61
N ASP A 251 46.24 0.85 6.40
CA ASP A 251 45.06 1.07 5.54
C ASP A 251 43.78 0.62 6.24
N ARG A 252 43.80 -0.52 6.94
CA ARG A 252 42.65 -1.01 7.71
C ARG A 252 42.31 -0.11 8.89
N VAL A 253 43.32 0.43 9.59
CA VAL A 253 43.11 1.42 10.67
C VAL A 253 42.49 2.70 10.11
N ILE A 254 42.95 3.18 8.95
CA ILE A 254 42.38 4.35 8.28
C ILE A 254 40.93 4.09 7.85
N ALA A 255 40.63 2.93 7.28
CA ALA A 255 39.29 2.54 6.88
C ALA A 255 38.34 2.48 8.09
N MET A 256 38.71 1.78 9.16
CA MET A 256 37.93 1.75 10.40
C MET A 256 37.76 3.14 11.01
N GLY A 257 38.76 4.02 10.90
CA GLY A 257 38.67 5.42 11.34
C GLY A 257 37.63 6.24 10.57
N LYS A 258 37.53 6.05 9.25
CA LYS A 258 36.51 6.69 8.40
C LYS A 258 35.11 6.15 8.71
N GLU A 259 34.96 4.83 8.80
CA GLU A 259 33.69 4.18 9.16
C GLU A 259 33.19 4.66 10.54
N LEU A 260 34.08 4.74 11.53
CA LEU A 260 33.75 5.29 12.86
C LEU A 260 33.30 6.74 12.77
N GLN A 261 33.94 7.57 11.93
CA GLN A 261 33.56 8.96 11.75
C GLN A 261 32.20 9.10 11.05
N GLU A 262 31.93 8.28 10.05
CA GLU A 262 30.64 8.23 9.35
C GLU A 262 29.52 7.74 10.26
N ALA A 263 29.75 6.68 11.03
CA ALA A 263 28.82 6.22 12.06
C ALA A 263 28.51 7.31 13.09
N LYS A 264 29.53 8.05 13.56
CA LYS A 264 29.34 9.21 14.46
C LYS A 264 28.52 10.33 13.82
N LYS A 265 28.70 10.62 12.53
CA LYS A 265 27.88 11.60 11.80
C LYS A 265 26.44 11.11 11.66
N ALA A 266 26.23 9.85 11.32
CA ALA A 266 24.90 9.25 11.23
C ALA A 266 24.16 9.32 12.57
N ILE A 267 24.83 8.98 13.69
CA ILE A 267 24.26 9.09 15.04
C ILE A 267 23.86 10.53 15.38
N ARG A 268 24.68 11.53 15.04
CA ARG A 268 24.31 12.94 15.27
C ARG A 268 23.10 13.36 14.43
N ASN A 269 23.04 12.90 13.18
CA ASN A 269 21.91 13.19 12.30
C ASN A 269 20.61 12.55 12.81
N THR A 270 20.66 11.30 13.30
CA THR A 270 19.48 10.64 13.90
C THR A 270 19.08 11.31 15.20
N GLN A 271 20.03 11.73 16.05
CA GLN A 271 19.75 12.53 17.25
C GLN A 271 19.08 13.86 16.91
N HIS A 272 19.54 14.56 15.87
CA HIS A 272 18.93 15.82 15.43
C HIS A 272 17.49 15.62 14.95
N LYS A 273 17.25 14.60 14.10
CA LYS A 273 15.89 14.25 13.63
C LYS A 273 14.97 13.86 14.80
N LEU A 274 15.48 13.11 15.77
CA LEU A 274 14.72 12.74 16.97
C LEU A 274 14.36 13.97 17.81
N ALA A 275 15.27 14.94 17.94
CA ALA A 275 15.01 16.20 18.62
C ALA A 275 13.96 17.06 17.88
N GLU A 276 14.03 17.15 16.56
CA GLU A 276 13.01 17.81 15.72
C GLU A 276 11.63 17.18 15.89
N GLN A 277 11.55 15.85 15.81
CA GLN A 277 10.29 15.11 16.01
C GLN A 277 9.74 15.31 17.43
N SER A 278 10.61 15.29 18.45
CA SER A 278 10.23 15.55 19.84
C SER A 278 9.67 16.96 20.01
N ALA A 279 10.28 17.97 19.36
CA ALA A 279 9.79 19.34 19.38
C ALA A 279 8.42 19.46 18.70
N VAL A 280 8.23 18.84 17.53
CA VAL A 280 6.93 18.82 16.84
C VAL A 280 5.86 18.14 17.71
N LEU A 281 6.17 17.02 18.35
CA LEU A 281 5.25 16.32 19.25
C LEU A 281 4.86 17.17 20.48
N LEU A 282 5.82 17.88 21.07
CA LEU A 282 5.52 18.82 22.17
C LEU A 282 4.61 19.96 21.70
N THR A 283 4.85 20.52 20.51
CA THR A 283 3.97 21.57 19.97
C THR A 283 2.57 21.07 19.65
N SER A 284 2.42 19.85 19.14
CA SER A 284 1.09 19.27 18.89
C SER A 284 0.37 18.91 20.19
N GLN A 285 1.09 18.44 21.20
CA GLN A 285 0.54 18.21 22.55
C GLN A 285 0.09 19.51 23.20
N GLY A 286 0.84 20.61 23.05
CA GLY A 286 0.41 21.93 23.51
C GLY A 286 -0.86 22.41 22.82
N GLN A 287 -0.97 22.22 21.50
CA GLN A 287 -2.19 22.55 20.74
C GLN A 287 -3.39 21.70 21.18
N LEU A 288 -3.18 20.42 21.51
CA LEU A 288 -4.23 19.55 22.05
C LEU A 288 -4.76 20.11 23.38
N GLN A 289 -3.87 20.44 24.32
CA GLN A 289 -4.24 21.00 25.61
C GLN A 289 -4.97 22.35 25.48
N GLU A 290 -4.53 23.21 24.57
CA GLU A 290 -5.22 24.47 24.28
C GLU A 290 -6.65 24.23 23.77
N VAL A 291 -6.83 23.27 22.86
CA VAL A 291 -8.16 22.88 22.35
C VAL A 291 -9.03 22.27 23.44
N GLU A 292 -8.46 21.45 24.33
CA GLU A 292 -9.18 20.88 25.48
C GLU A 292 -9.65 21.97 26.46
N ALA A 293 -8.79 22.96 26.72
CA ALA A 293 -9.14 24.12 27.54
C ALA A 293 -10.22 24.98 26.87
N GLU A 294 -10.13 25.22 25.56
CA GLU A 294 -11.16 25.91 24.79
C GLU A 294 -12.49 25.17 24.78
N ASN A 295 -12.47 23.84 24.63
CA ASN A 295 -13.66 23.01 24.68
C ASN A 295 -14.32 23.11 26.07
N SER A 296 -13.53 23.04 27.13
CA SER A 296 -14.00 23.22 28.51
C SER A 296 -14.62 24.61 28.72
N ARG A 297 -13.99 25.66 28.20
CA ARG A 297 -14.50 27.04 28.24
C ARG A 297 -15.82 27.18 27.49
N LEU A 298 -15.90 26.64 26.28
CA LEU A 298 -17.13 26.66 25.47
C LEU A 298 -18.25 25.87 26.16
N GLN A 299 -17.95 24.72 26.77
CA GLN A 299 -18.93 23.96 27.54
C GLN A 299 -19.49 24.76 28.72
N LEU A 300 -18.65 25.54 29.41
CA LEU A 300 -19.12 26.44 30.48
C LEU A 300 -20.02 27.55 29.92
N GLN A 301 -19.62 28.21 28.83
CA GLN A 301 -20.45 29.22 28.16
C GLN A 301 -21.81 28.66 27.71
N LEU A 302 -21.88 27.40 27.29
CA LEU A 302 -23.15 26.73 26.97
C LEU A 302 -24.02 26.51 28.20
N LYS A 303 -23.43 26.15 29.33
CA LYS A 303 -24.17 25.99 30.60
C LYS A 303 -24.72 27.33 31.06
N GLU A 304 -23.91 28.39 31.03
CA GLU A 304 -24.31 29.75 31.37
C GLU A 304 -25.46 30.23 30.48
N LEU A 305 -25.33 30.09 29.16
CA LEU A 305 -26.37 30.51 28.23
C LEU A 305 -27.66 29.71 28.42
N ASN A 306 -27.57 28.39 28.65
CA ASN A 306 -28.75 27.56 28.97
C ASN A 306 -29.44 27.99 30.27
N GLU A 307 -28.67 28.39 31.27
CA GLU A 307 -29.22 28.90 32.53
C GLU A 307 -29.88 30.27 32.33
N GLU A 308 -29.31 31.14 31.49
CA GLU A 308 -29.94 32.39 31.08
C GLU A 308 -31.26 32.14 30.33
N TYR A 309 -31.30 31.18 29.40
CA TYR A 309 -32.54 30.78 28.73
C TYR A 309 -33.61 30.31 29.71
N ARG A 310 -33.25 29.42 30.65
CA ARG A 310 -34.16 28.93 31.69
C ARG A 310 -34.66 30.05 32.57
N SER A 311 -33.78 30.98 32.95
CA SER A 311 -34.11 32.15 33.76
C SER A 311 -35.06 33.09 33.04
N ARG A 312 -34.82 33.38 31.75
CA ARG A 312 -35.72 34.20 30.91
C ARG A 312 -37.09 33.55 30.73
N LEU A 313 -37.13 32.24 30.42
CA LEU A 313 -38.39 31.50 30.31
C LEU A 313 -39.18 31.52 31.63
N THR A 314 -38.50 31.34 32.75
CA THR A 314 -39.10 31.41 34.09
C THR A 314 -39.65 32.81 34.38
N GLN A 315 -38.90 33.86 34.00
CA GLN A 315 -39.36 35.25 34.14
C GLN A 315 -40.59 35.52 33.27
N TYR A 316 -40.58 35.04 32.02
CA TYR A 316 -41.71 35.16 31.11
C TYR A 316 -42.99 34.49 31.65
N ILE A 317 -42.86 33.29 32.24
CA ILE A 317 -43.97 32.58 32.89
C ILE A 317 -44.48 33.34 34.12
N LYS A 318 -43.57 33.87 34.95
CA LYS A 318 -43.94 34.70 36.12
C LYS A 318 -44.68 35.97 35.69
N ASP A 319 -44.20 36.65 34.66
CA ASP A 319 -44.80 37.88 34.15
C ASP A 319 -46.17 37.62 33.49
N LEU A 320 -46.36 36.46 32.85
CA LEU A 320 -47.66 35.99 32.36
C LEU A 320 -48.64 35.70 33.50
N ALA A 321 -48.17 35.15 34.63
CA ALA A 321 -49.01 34.82 35.78
C ALA A 321 -49.48 36.04 36.58
N VAL A 322 -48.72 37.15 36.56
CA VAL A 322 -49.04 38.38 37.31
C VAL A 322 -49.98 39.32 36.55
N ARG A 323 -50.10 39.21 35.22
CA ARG A 323 -50.88 40.14 34.40
C ARG A 323 -52.33 39.70 34.26
N THR A 324 -53.25 40.51 34.79
CA THR A 324 -54.70 40.36 34.59
C THR A 324 -55.14 40.74 33.16
N PRO A 325 -56.23 40.14 32.62
CA PRO A 325 -56.59 40.16 31.19
C PRO A 325 -57.07 41.51 30.61
N ALA A 326 -56.85 42.64 31.28
CA ALA A 326 -57.45 43.93 30.92
C ALA A 326 -56.75 44.65 29.74
N ASP A 327 -55.45 44.42 29.50
CA ASP A 327 -54.68 45.14 28.47
C ASP A 327 -54.12 44.20 27.38
N TYR A 328 -54.97 43.85 26.42
CA TYR A 328 -54.62 42.98 25.28
C TYR A 328 -53.42 43.49 24.46
N THR A 329 -53.29 44.81 24.28
CA THR A 329 -52.19 45.44 23.52
C THR A 329 -50.84 45.30 24.22
N HIS A 330 -50.79 45.50 25.54
CA HIS A 330 -49.58 45.31 26.33
C HIS A 330 -49.17 43.84 26.42
N MET A 331 -50.14 42.91 26.48
CA MET A 331 -49.89 41.47 26.43
C MET A 331 -49.32 41.05 25.06
N LYS A 332 -49.86 41.59 23.96
CA LYS A 332 -49.36 41.34 22.61
C LYS A 332 -47.91 41.81 22.44
N HIS A 333 -47.59 43.04 22.86
CA HIS A 333 -46.22 43.56 22.79
C HIS A 333 -45.21 42.74 23.62
N PHE A 334 -45.63 42.26 24.79
CA PHE A 334 -44.79 41.40 25.64
C PHE A 334 -44.49 40.04 24.97
N VAL A 335 -45.53 39.37 24.44
CA VAL A 335 -45.36 38.12 23.70
C VAL A 335 -44.51 38.33 22.44
N ASP A 336 -44.70 39.43 21.72
CA ASP A 336 -43.88 39.79 20.54
C ASP A 336 -42.41 40.02 20.93
N SER A 337 -42.14 40.66 22.06
CA SER A 337 -40.78 40.84 22.59
C SER A 337 -40.15 39.50 22.98
N MET A 338 -40.88 38.63 23.68
CA MET A 338 -40.44 37.29 24.04
C MET A 338 -40.10 36.46 22.80
N LEU A 339 -40.97 36.45 21.79
CA LEU A 339 -40.73 35.73 20.53
C LEU A 339 -39.55 36.32 19.75
N LYS A 340 -39.30 37.63 19.86
CA LYS A 340 -38.12 38.27 19.25
C LYS A 340 -36.83 37.83 19.95
N ASP A 341 -36.80 37.78 21.28
CA ASP A 341 -35.64 37.37 22.06
C ASP A 341 -35.33 35.88 21.87
N ILE A 342 -36.35 35.03 21.81
CA ILE A 342 -36.22 33.61 21.48
C ILE A 342 -35.61 33.44 20.10
N ARG A 343 -36.16 34.12 19.07
CA ARG A 343 -35.63 34.07 17.71
C ARG A 343 -34.19 34.58 17.63
N ALA A 344 -33.84 35.66 18.32
CA ALA A 344 -32.49 36.21 18.32
C ALA A 344 -31.48 35.24 18.96
N SER A 345 -31.87 34.57 20.04
CA SER A 345 -30.97 33.63 20.71
C SER A 345 -30.77 32.35 19.90
N TYR A 346 -31.82 31.81 19.28
CA TYR A 346 -31.68 30.67 18.36
C TYR A 346 -30.81 31.02 17.16
N LYS A 347 -30.93 32.24 16.60
CA LYS A 347 -30.02 32.72 15.54
C LYS A 347 -28.57 32.80 16.00
N SER A 348 -28.30 33.35 17.19
CA SER A 348 -26.94 33.40 17.74
C SER A 348 -26.38 31.99 17.98
N ARG A 349 -27.21 31.05 18.46
CA ARG A 349 -26.83 29.64 18.63
C ARG A 349 -26.53 28.96 17.29
N GLU A 350 -27.36 29.20 16.28
CA GLU A 350 -27.16 28.70 14.92
C GLU A 350 -25.85 29.24 14.32
N GLU A 351 -25.56 30.53 14.50
CA GLU A 351 -24.31 31.15 14.06
C GLU A 351 -23.08 30.55 14.75
N GLN A 352 -23.16 30.26 16.06
CA GLN A 352 -22.09 29.59 16.80
C GLN A 352 -21.86 28.16 16.29
N LEU A 353 -22.93 27.39 16.08
CA LEU A 353 -22.85 26.02 15.56
C LEU A 353 -22.31 26.02 14.11
N ALA A 354 -22.76 26.94 13.27
CA ALA A 354 -22.25 27.13 11.92
C ALA A 354 -20.78 27.56 11.93
N GLY A 355 -20.38 28.43 12.88
CA GLY A 355 -18.98 28.80 13.12
C GLY A 355 -18.11 27.61 13.48
N ALA A 356 -18.56 26.79 14.44
CA ALA A 356 -17.86 25.57 14.85
C ALA A 356 -17.75 24.55 13.70
N ALA A 357 -18.85 24.31 12.97
CA ALA A 357 -18.87 23.42 11.81
C ALA A 357 -17.90 23.88 10.72
N ARG A 358 -17.86 25.18 10.40
CA ARG A 358 -16.86 25.76 9.48
C ARG A 358 -15.43 25.59 10.00
N GLY A 359 -15.22 25.76 11.31
CA GLY A 359 -13.92 25.54 11.96
C GLY A 359 -13.46 24.08 11.88
N TYR A 360 -14.34 23.12 12.13
CA TYR A 360 -14.06 21.69 11.95
C TYR A 360 -13.75 21.36 10.49
N LYS A 361 -14.55 21.85 9.54
CA LYS A 361 -14.30 21.67 8.11
C LYS A 361 -12.92 22.20 7.69
N LYS A 362 -12.54 23.39 8.14
CA LYS A 362 -11.22 23.97 7.85
C LYS A 362 -10.08 23.15 8.45
N ARG A 363 -10.24 22.65 9.67
CA ARG A 363 -9.25 21.75 10.31
C ARG A 363 -9.10 20.43 9.55
N MET A 364 -10.23 19.84 9.15
CA MET A 364 -10.23 18.61 8.36
C MET A 364 -9.54 18.81 7.01
N GLN A 365 -9.81 19.91 6.31
CA GLN A 365 -9.09 20.27 5.08
C GLN A 365 -7.58 20.42 5.29
N ASN A 366 -7.16 21.00 6.41
CA ASN A 366 -5.72 21.11 6.73
C ASN A 366 -5.09 19.74 7.02
N LEU A 367 -5.82 18.82 7.65
CA LEU A 367 -5.36 17.45 7.88
C LEU A 367 -5.21 16.68 6.56
N VAL A 368 -6.19 16.78 5.67
CA VAL A 368 -6.13 16.20 4.32
C VAL A 368 -4.91 16.73 3.55
N LYS A 369 -4.63 18.04 3.62
CA LYS A 369 -3.41 18.60 3.03
C LYS A 369 -2.15 17.99 3.63
N LYS A 370 -2.05 17.88 4.96
CA LYS A 370 -0.87 17.24 5.59
C LYS A 370 -0.71 15.78 5.16
N HIS A 371 -1.81 15.05 5.07
CA HIS A 371 -1.85 13.67 4.57
C HIS A 371 -1.35 13.58 3.13
N GLU A 372 -1.77 14.49 2.25
CA GLU A 372 -1.27 14.59 0.88
C GLU A 372 0.25 14.78 0.82
N HIS A 373 0.79 15.71 1.61
CA HIS A 373 2.25 15.92 1.68
C HIS A 373 2.99 14.67 2.17
N LEU A 374 2.42 13.95 3.14
CA LEU A 374 2.97 12.71 3.64
C LEU A 374 2.95 11.60 2.58
N LEU A 375 1.84 11.46 1.83
CA LEU A 375 1.73 10.53 0.71
C LEU A 375 2.78 10.81 -0.37
N ILE A 376 3.04 12.08 -0.68
CA ILE A 376 4.09 12.47 -1.63
C ILE A 376 5.47 12.07 -1.11
N ALA A 377 5.77 12.33 0.17
CA ALA A 377 7.03 11.93 0.78
C ALA A 377 7.21 10.40 0.79
N TYR A 378 6.14 9.67 1.12
CA TYR A 378 6.10 8.21 1.08
C TYR A 378 6.36 7.67 -0.33
N ARG A 379 5.70 8.23 -1.35
CA ARG A 379 5.95 7.90 -2.78
C ARG A 379 7.43 8.06 -3.12
N MET A 380 8.01 9.22 -2.80
CA MET A 380 9.41 9.51 -3.13
C MET A 380 10.37 8.53 -2.44
N GLN A 381 10.09 8.17 -1.18
CA GLN A 381 10.88 7.20 -0.45
C GLN A 381 10.76 5.80 -1.07
N ARG A 382 9.55 5.38 -1.44
CA ARG A 382 9.29 4.09 -2.07
C ARG A 382 10.00 3.97 -3.42
N GLU A 383 9.94 5.00 -4.24
CA GLU A 383 10.64 5.08 -5.53
C GLU A 383 12.16 5.03 -5.35
N GLN A 384 12.70 5.71 -4.32
CA GLN A 384 14.12 5.62 -3.99
C GLN A 384 14.54 4.19 -3.63
N ILE A 385 13.77 3.49 -2.79
CA ILE A 385 14.03 2.09 -2.40
C ILE A 385 13.97 1.17 -3.63
N GLN A 386 12.96 1.34 -4.48
CA GLN A 386 12.84 0.58 -5.73
C GLN A 386 14.00 0.84 -6.69
N SER A 387 14.46 2.09 -6.79
CA SER A 387 15.59 2.48 -7.66
C SER A 387 16.95 1.98 -7.17
N LEU A 388 17.11 1.77 -5.86
CA LEU A 388 18.35 1.28 -5.25
C LEU A 388 18.60 -0.21 -5.51
N GLY A 389 17.59 -0.97 -5.96
CA GLY A 389 17.75 -2.34 -6.47
C GLY A 389 18.28 -3.37 -5.47
N SER A 390 18.35 -3.03 -4.18
CA SER A 390 18.76 -3.93 -3.12
C SER A 390 17.59 -4.84 -2.73
N CYS A 391 17.69 -6.12 -3.09
CA CYS A 391 16.71 -7.19 -2.87
C CYS A 391 16.29 -7.40 -1.39
N GLU A 392 16.98 -6.79 -0.43
CA GLU A 392 16.70 -6.93 1.01
C GLU A 392 15.63 -5.97 1.56
N LEU A 393 15.30 -4.89 0.87
CA LEU A 393 14.40 -3.86 1.39
C LEU A 393 13.04 -3.89 0.70
N ASP A 394 12.01 -4.30 1.43
CA ASP A 394 10.63 -4.20 0.99
C ASP A 394 10.21 -2.71 0.89
N PRO A 395 9.80 -2.22 -0.30
CA PRO A 395 9.28 -0.86 -0.47
C PRO A 395 7.96 -0.60 0.26
N GLY A 396 7.27 -1.63 0.77
CA GLY A 396 6.03 -1.53 1.52
C GLY A 396 4.79 -1.32 0.63
N PRO A 397 3.60 -1.19 1.28
CA PRO A 397 2.31 -1.19 0.59
C PRO A 397 2.17 -0.07 -0.45
N PRO A 398 1.48 -0.31 -1.59
CA PRO A 398 1.17 0.73 -2.57
C PRO A 398 0.40 1.91 -1.96
N GLU A 399 0.65 3.12 -2.48
CA GLU A 399 0.02 4.38 -2.02
C GLU A 399 -1.50 4.36 -1.97
N PHE A 400 -2.12 3.50 -2.78
CA PHE A 400 -3.57 3.30 -2.82
C PHE A 400 -4.14 2.92 -1.44
N HIS A 401 -3.40 2.13 -0.66
CA HIS A 401 -3.81 1.67 0.67
C HIS A 401 -4.00 2.81 1.69
N PHE A 402 -3.45 3.99 1.41
CA PHE A 402 -3.48 5.14 2.30
C PHE A 402 -4.41 6.25 1.80
N ILE A 403 -5.28 5.99 0.82
CA ILE A 403 -6.19 6.99 0.27
C ILE A 403 -7.34 7.28 1.24
N ILE A 404 -7.71 8.55 1.36
CA ILE A 404 -8.92 8.98 2.09
C ILE A 404 -10.13 8.78 1.17
N THR A 405 -11.10 7.96 1.58
CA THR A 405 -12.30 7.65 0.76
C THR A 405 -13.42 8.69 0.88
N ASP A 406 -13.36 9.57 1.89
CA ASP A 406 -14.41 10.55 2.18
C ASP A 406 -14.60 11.58 1.06
N THR A 407 -15.70 11.42 0.31
CA THR A 407 -16.04 12.23 -0.87
C THR A 407 -16.29 13.70 -0.54
N GLU A 408 -16.74 14.04 0.67
CA GLU A 408 -16.97 15.43 1.12
C GLU A 408 -15.69 16.22 1.40
N LEU A 409 -14.57 15.51 1.62
CA LEU A 409 -13.29 16.09 1.98
C LEU A 409 -12.35 16.25 0.79
N LEU A 410 -12.59 15.47 -0.26
CA LEU A 410 -11.75 15.45 -1.46
C LEU A 410 -12.27 16.39 -2.54
N THR A 411 -11.35 17.13 -3.14
CA THR A 411 -11.59 17.85 -4.40
C THR A 411 -11.80 16.84 -5.53
N GLY A 412 -12.61 17.17 -6.54
CA GLY A 412 -12.88 16.25 -7.68
C GLY A 412 -11.61 15.74 -8.38
N THR A 413 -10.58 16.59 -8.48
CA THR A 413 -9.26 16.21 -9.00
C THR A 413 -8.57 15.14 -8.15
N MET A 414 -8.78 15.13 -6.84
CA MET A 414 -8.20 14.13 -5.95
C MET A 414 -8.94 12.80 -6.03
N GLN A 415 -10.27 12.84 -6.22
CA GLN A 415 -11.06 11.63 -6.45
C GLN A 415 -10.64 10.96 -7.77
N GLU A 416 -10.39 11.73 -8.82
CA GLU A 416 -9.85 11.23 -10.09
C GLU A 416 -8.44 10.66 -9.92
N LEU A 417 -7.55 11.33 -9.18
CA LEU A 417 -6.23 10.81 -8.85
C LEU A 417 -6.29 9.48 -8.07
N ASN A 418 -7.27 9.32 -7.20
CA ASN A 418 -7.44 8.08 -6.44
C ASN A 418 -7.88 6.92 -7.34
N ARG A 419 -8.84 7.16 -8.25
CA ARG A 419 -9.22 6.17 -9.28
C ARG A 419 -8.04 5.78 -10.16
N LEU A 420 -7.23 6.76 -10.58
CA LEU A 420 -6.03 6.49 -11.38
C LEU A 420 -4.98 5.67 -10.60
N ARG A 421 -4.89 5.82 -9.27
CA ARG A 421 -4.01 4.99 -8.43
C ARG A 421 -4.51 3.55 -8.34
N GLU A 422 -5.82 3.35 -8.18
CA GLU A 422 -6.45 2.02 -8.21
C GLU A 422 -6.20 1.30 -9.54
N ASP A 423 -6.44 2.00 -10.65
CA ASP A 423 -6.28 1.42 -11.98
C ASP A 423 -4.83 1.11 -12.29
N LYS A 424 -3.89 1.96 -11.82
CA LYS A 424 -2.45 1.69 -11.90
C LYS A 424 -2.09 0.39 -11.19
N GLU A 425 -2.57 0.17 -9.97
CA GLU A 425 -2.26 -1.04 -9.20
C GLU A 425 -2.84 -2.31 -9.84
N LYS A 426 -4.10 -2.25 -10.31
CA LYS A 426 -4.71 -3.36 -11.07
C LYS A 426 -3.87 -3.74 -12.30
N LEU A 427 -3.35 -2.74 -13.01
CA LEU A 427 -2.47 -2.97 -14.16
C LEU A 427 -1.09 -3.52 -13.75
N GLU A 428 -0.52 -3.06 -12.63
CA GLU A 428 0.75 -3.60 -12.09
C GLU A 428 0.60 -5.08 -11.67
N ILE A 429 -0.53 -5.45 -11.04
CA ILE A 429 -0.83 -6.85 -10.67
C ILE A 429 -0.98 -7.70 -11.94
N GLN A 430 -1.73 -7.24 -12.94
CA GLN A 430 -1.87 -7.94 -14.22
C GLN A 430 -0.53 -8.13 -14.95
N LEU A 431 0.35 -7.13 -14.91
CA LEU A 431 1.70 -7.23 -15.47
C LEU A 431 2.54 -8.27 -14.73
N HIS A 432 2.50 -8.28 -13.39
CA HIS A 432 3.18 -9.30 -12.60
C HIS A 432 2.68 -10.71 -12.89
N GLU A 433 1.35 -10.91 -12.96
CA GLU A 433 0.77 -12.21 -13.33
C GLU A 433 1.17 -12.66 -14.73
N LEU A 434 1.17 -11.76 -15.72
CA LEU A 434 1.62 -12.07 -17.07
C LEU A 434 3.12 -12.40 -17.09
N GLN A 435 3.92 -11.68 -16.30
CA GLN A 435 5.36 -11.90 -16.18
C GLN A 435 5.67 -13.25 -15.49
N GLU A 436 4.91 -13.65 -14.47
CA GLU A 436 4.97 -14.98 -13.87
C GLU A 436 4.50 -16.09 -14.82
N LYS A 437 3.45 -15.85 -15.61
CA LYS A 437 2.99 -16.78 -16.67
C LYS A 437 4.05 -16.97 -17.75
N VAL A 438 4.76 -15.91 -18.13
CA VAL A 438 5.89 -15.98 -19.07
C VAL A 438 7.11 -16.66 -18.45
N CYS A 439 7.45 -16.36 -17.20
CA CYS A 439 8.55 -17.01 -16.49
C CYS A 439 8.28 -18.49 -16.22
N SER A 440 7.06 -18.89 -15.89
CA SER A 440 6.66 -20.29 -15.72
C SER A 440 6.66 -21.05 -17.05
N ALA A 441 6.18 -20.44 -18.15
CA ALA A 441 6.29 -21.00 -19.49
C ALA A 441 7.76 -21.18 -19.94
N PHE A 442 8.66 -20.27 -19.56
CA PHE A 442 10.08 -20.37 -19.87
C PHE A 442 10.81 -21.40 -18.99
N THR A 443 10.43 -21.51 -17.71
CA THR A 443 11.04 -22.44 -16.75
C THR A 443 10.64 -23.89 -17.01
N GLN A 444 9.43 -24.12 -17.56
CA GLN A 444 8.97 -25.45 -17.99
C GLN A 444 9.74 -26.00 -19.20
N CYS A 445 10.50 -25.16 -19.92
CA CYS A 445 11.42 -25.59 -20.98
C CYS A 445 12.86 -25.86 -20.50
N CYS A 446 13.21 -25.55 -19.25
CA CYS A 446 14.62 -25.50 -18.80
C CYS A 446 14.95 -26.35 -17.56
N HIS A 447 14.13 -27.35 -17.21
CA HIS A 447 14.46 -28.28 -16.12
C HIS A 447 14.61 -29.73 -16.58
N VAL A 448 15.68 -29.99 -17.35
CA VAL A 448 16.45 -31.24 -17.22
C VAL A 448 17.93 -30.85 -17.19
N GLN A 449 18.63 -31.33 -16.15
CA GLN A 449 20.02 -31.00 -15.88
C GLN A 449 20.97 -31.42 -17.01
N HIS A 450 22.00 -30.59 -17.20
CA HIS A 450 23.32 -30.91 -17.76
C HIS A 450 23.39 -31.55 -19.16
N GLY A 451 23.89 -30.73 -20.10
CA GLY A 451 24.74 -31.19 -21.20
C GLY A 451 24.01 -31.76 -22.41
N GLY A 452 23.76 -30.92 -23.40
CA GLY A 452 23.37 -31.35 -24.74
C GLY A 452 22.43 -30.36 -25.40
N ILE A 453 22.83 -29.83 -26.56
CA ILE A 453 21.98 -29.06 -27.45
C ILE A 453 20.73 -29.89 -27.73
N CYS A 454 19.59 -29.50 -27.17
CA CYS A 454 18.32 -30.19 -27.31
C CYS A 454 17.87 -30.15 -28.77
N LYS A 455 17.84 -31.31 -29.41
CA LYS A 455 16.84 -31.56 -30.45
C LYS A 455 15.51 -31.70 -29.72
N LEU A 456 14.64 -30.71 -29.84
CA LEU A 456 13.22 -30.83 -29.49
C LEU A 456 12.64 -32.01 -30.30
N ASP A 457 12.11 -33.02 -29.60
CA ASP A 457 11.45 -34.15 -30.24
C ASP A 457 10.30 -33.66 -31.15
N GLU A 458 10.05 -34.37 -32.26
CA GLU A 458 9.02 -34.01 -33.23
C GLU A 458 7.63 -33.84 -32.60
N GLU A 459 7.37 -34.57 -31.52
CA GLU A 459 6.14 -34.53 -30.74
C GLU A 459 5.97 -33.20 -30.00
N GLY A 460 7.05 -32.64 -29.45
CA GLY A 460 7.02 -31.31 -28.82
C GLY A 460 6.76 -30.19 -29.84
N TRP A 461 7.35 -30.31 -31.04
CA TRP A 461 7.05 -29.41 -32.15
C TRP A 461 5.63 -29.60 -32.70
N ALA A 462 5.09 -30.82 -32.67
CA ALA A 462 3.72 -31.10 -33.07
C ALA A 462 2.71 -30.48 -32.10
N GLU A 463 2.98 -30.51 -30.79
CA GLU A 463 2.13 -29.90 -29.78
C GLU A 463 2.14 -28.38 -29.87
N ILE A 464 3.32 -27.75 -30.05
CA ILE A 464 3.41 -26.29 -30.26
C ILE A 464 2.67 -25.87 -31.54
N ARG A 465 2.82 -26.64 -32.65
CA ARG A 465 2.08 -26.38 -33.89
C ARG A 465 0.57 -26.61 -33.73
N LYS A 466 0.14 -27.49 -32.83
CA LYS A 466 -1.27 -27.71 -32.52
C LYS A 466 -1.83 -26.55 -31.69
N GLN A 467 -1.15 -26.15 -30.63
CA GLN A 467 -1.52 -24.99 -29.80
C GLN A 467 -1.56 -23.70 -30.62
N LEU A 468 -0.61 -23.48 -31.52
CA LEU A 468 -0.61 -22.32 -32.40
C LEU A 468 -1.80 -22.33 -33.38
N ARG A 469 -2.17 -23.50 -33.90
CA ARG A 469 -3.36 -23.66 -34.74
C ARG A 469 -4.65 -23.44 -33.95
N GLU A 470 -4.73 -23.97 -32.74
CA GLU A 470 -5.89 -23.79 -31.85
C GLU A 470 -6.04 -22.33 -31.42
N PHE A 471 -4.95 -21.66 -31.05
CA PHE A 471 -4.95 -20.22 -30.76
C PHE A 471 -5.38 -19.39 -31.97
N THR A 472 -4.83 -19.69 -33.15
CA THR A 472 -5.21 -18.98 -34.39
C THR A 472 -6.67 -19.23 -34.74
N HIS A 473 -7.18 -20.45 -34.56
CA HIS A 473 -8.56 -20.78 -34.89
C HIS A 473 -9.56 -20.16 -33.91
N THR A 474 -9.27 -20.21 -32.60
CA THR A 474 -10.11 -19.60 -31.55
C THR A 474 -10.17 -18.09 -31.69
N THR A 475 -9.03 -17.43 -31.86
CA THR A 475 -8.98 -15.98 -32.11
C THR A 475 -9.69 -15.60 -33.40
N GLN A 476 -9.57 -16.41 -34.47
CA GLN A 476 -10.31 -16.17 -35.71
C GLN A 476 -11.83 -16.31 -35.51
N GLU A 477 -12.29 -17.35 -34.80
CA GLU A 477 -13.72 -17.51 -34.51
C GLU A 477 -14.29 -16.36 -33.66
N GLU A 478 -13.54 -15.87 -32.68
CA GLU A 478 -13.92 -14.72 -31.85
C GLU A 478 -14.07 -13.46 -32.72
N LEU A 479 -13.08 -13.17 -33.58
CA LEU A 479 -13.14 -12.04 -34.50
C LEU A 479 -14.29 -12.19 -35.52
N GLU A 480 -14.58 -13.39 -36.02
CA GLU A 480 -15.71 -13.64 -36.90
C GLU A 480 -17.05 -13.43 -36.19
N LYS A 481 -17.16 -13.85 -34.92
CA LYS A 481 -18.34 -13.57 -34.07
C LYS A 481 -18.51 -12.08 -33.84
N GLU A 482 -17.46 -11.37 -33.44
CA GLU A 482 -17.50 -9.91 -33.25
C GLU A 482 -17.87 -9.19 -34.54
N ARG A 483 -17.25 -9.58 -35.67
CA ARG A 483 -17.57 -9.05 -36.99
C ARG A 483 -19.04 -9.28 -37.34
N SER A 484 -19.59 -10.47 -37.05
CA SER A 484 -21.00 -10.76 -37.31
C SER A 484 -21.94 -9.90 -36.45
N GLN A 485 -21.61 -9.71 -35.16
CA GLN A 485 -22.40 -8.88 -34.24
C GLN A 485 -22.37 -7.41 -34.65
N LEU A 486 -21.19 -6.89 -34.99
CA LEU A 486 -21.02 -5.53 -35.50
C LEU A 486 -21.78 -5.32 -36.81
N LEU A 487 -21.78 -6.31 -37.71
CA LEU A 487 -22.55 -6.25 -38.94
C LEU A 487 -24.06 -6.21 -38.67
N THR A 488 -24.57 -7.06 -37.76
CA THR A 488 -25.99 -7.02 -37.36
C THR A 488 -26.37 -5.68 -36.75
N ARG A 489 -25.51 -5.13 -35.88
CA ARG A 489 -25.74 -3.81 -35.26
C ARG A 489 -25.71 -2.68 -36.29
N ALA A 490 -24.81 -2.76 -37.27
CA ALA A 490 -24.73 -1.80 -38.36
C ALA A 490 -25.98 -1.85 -39.24
N VAL A 491 -26.47 -3.04 -39.61
CA VAL A 491 -27.72 -3.20 -40.39
C VAL A 491 -28.91 -2.63 -39.62
N ALA A 492 -29.05 -2.94 -38.33
CA ALA A 492 -30.13 -2.39 -37.51
C ALA A 492 -30.07 -0.85 -37.41
N ALA A 493 -28.87 -0.27 -37.31
CA ALA A 493 -28.70 1.18 -37.32
C ALA A 493 -29.05 1.79 -38.69
N GLU A 494 -28.68 1.14 -39.80
CA GLU A 494 -29.08 1.54 -41.15
C GLU A 494 -30.61 1.52 -41.32
N GLU A 495 -31.29 0.48 -40.81
CA GLU A 495 -32.75 0.38 -40.81
C GLU A 495 -33.40 1.52 -40.01
N GLN A 496 -32.92 1.81 -38.79
CA GLN A 496 -33.41 2.92 -37.99
C GLN A 496 -33.27 4.27 -38.71
N VAL A 497 -32.15 4.49 -39.40
CA VAL A 497 -31.95 5.72 -40.19
C VAL A 497 -32.93 5.79 -41.36
N LEU A 498 -33.22 4.67 -42.03
CA LEU A 498 -34.22 4.61 -43.09
C LEU A 498 -35.63 4.90 -42.56
N GLU A 499 -35.99 4.36 -41.40
CA GLU A 499 -37.28 4.64 -40.74
C GLU A 499 -37.41 6.12 -40.38
N LEU A 500 -36.37 6.72 -39.79
CA LEU A 500 -36.33 8.15 -39.47
C LEU A 500 -36.42 9.01 -40.73
N GLN A 501 -35.71 8.63 -41.80
CA GLN A 501 -35.79 9.32 -43.08
C GLN A 501 -37.20 9.26 -43.67
N GLU A 502 -37.84 8.08 -43.66
CA GLU A 502 -39.21 7.91 -44.15
C GLU A 502 -40.21 8.70 -43.30
N TYR A 503 -40.02 8.72 -41.97
CA TYR A 503 -40.82 9.54 -41.06
C TYR A 503 -40.70 11.03 -41.41
N VAL A 504 -39.47 11.53 -41.57
CA VAL A 504 -39.22 12.91 -41.97
C VAL A 504 -39.89 13.20 -43.31
N ASP A 505 -39.72 12.35 -44.32
CA ASP A 505 -40.30 12.57 -45.65
C ASP A 505 -41.84 12.59 -45.61
N LYS A 506 -42.47 11.67 -44.88
CA LYS A 506 -43.93 11.64 -44.67
C LYS A 506 -44.43 12.90 -43.97
N HIS A 507 -43.79 13.28 -42.86
CA HIS A 507 -44.22 14.42 -42.06
C HIS A 507 -43.92 15.75 -42.75
N LEU A 508 -42.80 15.87 -43.44
CA LEU A 508 -42.41 17.06 -44.19
C LEU A 508 -43.36 17.28 -45.38
N ALA A 509 -43.80 16.22 -46.05
CA ALA A 509 -44.87 16.31 -47.07
C ALA A 509 -46.20 16.79 -46.46
N ARG A 510 -46.62 16.24 -45.31
CA ARG A 510 -47.83 16.69 -44.60
C ARG A 510 -47.74 18.14 -44.16
N TYR A 511 -46.62 18.56 -43.56
CA TYR A 511 -46.41 19.95 -43.17
C TYR A 511 -46.40 20.90 -44.36
N LYS A 512 -45.79 20.51 -45.48
CA LYS A 512 -45.86 21.31 -46.72
C LYS A 512 -47.30 21.46 -47.20
N GLN A 513 -48.09 20.38 -47.20
CA GLN A 513 -49.51 20.44 -47.58
C GLN A 513 -50.32 21.31 -46.62
N GLU A 514 -50.08 21.22 -45.31
CA GLU A 514 -50.78 22.03 -44.31
C GLU A 514 -50.39 23.50 -44.41
N ILE A 515 -49.11 23.81 -44.61
CA ILE A 515 -48.66 25.19 -44.89
C ILE A 515 -49.34 25.73 -46.15
N LEU A 516 -49.48 24.93 -47.21
CA LEU A 516 -50.21 25.33 -48.41
C LEU A 516 -51.71 25.53 -48.14
N ARG A 517 -52.34 24.66 -47.35
CA ARG A 517 -53.75 24.81 -46.93
C ARG A 517 -53.96 26.09 -46.12
N LEU A 518 -53.10 26.34 -45.13
CA LEU A 518 -53.15 27.54 -44.29
C LEU A 518 -52.91 28.80 -45.12
N ARG A 519 -51.96 28.78 -46.06
CA ARG A 519 -51.70 29.91 -46.99
C ARG A 519 -52.88 30.21 -47.91
N LYS A 520 -53.60 29.18 -48.38
CA LYS A 520 -54.85 29.33 -49.15
C LYS A 520 -55.97 29.92 -48.30
N LEU A 521 -56.11 29.48 -47.05
CA LEU A 521 -57.09 30.02 -46.11
C LEU A 521 -56.84 31.49 -45.78
N LEU A 522 -55.56 31.89 -45.75
CA LEU A 522 -55.10 33.26 -45.51
C LEU A 522 -55.12 34.15 -46.77
N GLY A 523 -55.57 33.64 -47.93
CA GLY A 523 -55.73 34.44 -49.15
C GLY A 523 -54.43 34.93 -49.78
N SER A 524 -53.29 34.33 -49.41
CA SER A 524 -51.95 34.77 -49.80
C SER A 524 -51.36 33.89 -50.93
N ASP A 525 -52.00 33.87 -52.09
CA ASP A 525 -51.46 33.28 -53.33
C ASP A 525 -50.58 34.29 -54.08
N ALA A 526 -49.48 34.73 -53.47
CA ALA A 526 -48.42 35.48 -54.15
C ALA A 526 -47.04 34.91 -53.81
N PRO A 527 -46.16 34.68 -54.79
CA PRO A 527 -44.82 34.17 -54.54
C PRO A 527 -43.99 35.29 -53.91
N ARG A 528 -43.91 35.30 -52.58
CA ARG A 528 -43.00 36.21 -51.87
C ARG A 528 -41.58 35.66 -52.00
N ALA A 529 -40.77 36.48 -52.68
CA ALA A 529 -39.37 36.26 -52.99
C ALA A 529 -38.56 35.72 -51.80
N PHE A 530 -37.65 34.81 -52.14
CA PHE A 530 -36.50 34.41 -51.36
C PHE A 530 -35.86 35.62 -50.66
N SER A 531 -35.74 35.56 -49.34
CA SER A 531 -34.72 36.34 -48.63
C SER A 531 -34.44 35.72 -47.28
N ALA A 532 -33.36 34.93 -47.24
CA ALA A 532 -32.28 34.99 -46.25
C ALA A 532 -31.53 33.64 -46.24
N GLY A 533 -30.29 33.65 -46.73
CA GLY A 533 -29.26 32.67 -46.33
C GLY A 533 -29.20 31.34 -47.09
N ALA A 534 -29.23 31.36 -48.43
CA ALA A 534 -28.62 30.26 -49.19
C ALA A 534 -27.12 30.55 -49.34
N SER A 535 -26.34 30.29 -48.30
CA SER A 535 -24.94 29.94 -48.50
C SER A 535 -24.93 28.54 -49.11
N ASP A 536 -24.43 28.46 -50.34
CA ASP A 536 -24.13 27.21 -51.04
C ASP A 536 -23.47 26.22 -50.08
N ILE A 537 -24.22 25.19 -49.68
CA ILE A 537 -23.63 23.96 -49.17
C ILE A 537 -23.57 23.03 -50.38
N PRO A 538 -22.37 22.65 -50.84
CA PRO A 538 -22.22 21.79 -52.00
C PRO A 538 -23.04 20.52 -51.81
N LEU A 539 -23.73 20.09 -52.88
CA LEU A 539 -24.22 18.71 -53.00
C LEU A 539 -23.10 17.77 -52.58
N MET A 540 -23.19 17.21 -51.38
CA MET A 540 -22.39 16.05 -51.00
C MET A 540 -22.86 14.93 -51.91
N GLN A 541 -22.03 14.70 -52.92
CA GLN A 541 -22.14 13.63 -53.88
C GLN A 541 -22.39 12.32 -53.14
N ARG A 542 -23.34 11.53 -53.65
CA ARG A 542 -23.43 10.11 -53.32
C ARG A 542 -22.04 9.48 -53.40
N PRO A 543 -21.48 8.91 -52.32
CA PRO A 543 -20.44 7.92 -52.52
C PRO A 543 -21.12 6.72 -53.16
N LYS A 544 -20.81 6.49 -54.44
CA LYS A 544 -21.07 5.22 -55.10
C LYS A 544 -20.43 4.14 -54.23
N LYS A 545 -21.23 3.17 -53.78
CA LYS A 545 -20.77 1.89 -53.24
C LYS A 545 -19.77 1.28 -54.23
N THR A 546 -18.47 1.41 -53.98
CA THR A 546 -17.48 0.46 -54.47
C THR A 546 -17.49 -0.70 -53.49
N ILE A 547 -18.27 -1.73 -53.83
CA ILE A 547 -18.07 -3.07 -53.30
C ILE A 547 -16.82 -3.59 -53.98
N SER A 548 -15.66 -3.33 -53.40
CA SER A 548 -14.44 -4.09 -53.70
C SER A 548 -14.50 -5.37 -52.88
N HIS A 549 -15.08 -6.40 -53.48
CA HIS A 549 -14.71 -7.77 -53.17
C HIS A 549 -13.33 -8.00 -53.78
N GLU A 550 -12.30 -8.03 -52.95
CA GLU A 550 -11.11 -8.81 -53.23
C GLU A 550 -10.87 -9.75 -52.05
N LEU A 551 -10.56 -10.98 -52.42
CA LEU A 551 -10.46 -12.21 -51.63
C LEU A 551 -9.36 -12.19 -50.57
#